data_AF-A0A402ASF6-F1
#
_entry.id   AF-A0A402ASF6-F1
#
_cell.length_a   1.000
_cell.length_b   1.000
_cell.length_c   1.000
_cell.angle_alpha   90.00
_cell.angle_beta   90.00
_cell.angle_gamma   90.00
#
_symmetry.space_group_name_H-M   'P 1'
#
loop_
_entity.id
_entity.type
_entity.pdbx_description
1 polymer ?
#
loop_
_entity_poly.entity_id
_entity_poly.type
_entity_poly.pdbx_seq_one_letter_code
_entity_poly.pdbx_strand_id
1 'polypeptide(L)'
;MNSNQTQEKPIHHKGTRSPLQCAHCLLMWYGTFSRDDWLGNVTLCTACHNAAYNYVFYHQNLQLRQDTLPLIHQALQTWIADANQKPFPRPPEQRFHRSVPAWMRNAIRISKVTPNDERWYLVESLGDTVTSVQTFEHPPTVHR
;
A
#
# COMPACT_ATOMS: atom_id res chain seq x y z
N MET A 1 2.52 -46.39 -11.21
CA MET A 1 3.11 -45.19 -10.58
C MET A 1 1.96 -44.24 -10.29
N ASN A 2 1.44 -44.25 -9.06
CA ASN A 2 0.32 -43.38 -8.68
C ASN A 2 0.88 -42.01 -8.30
N SER A 3 0.68 -41.03 -9.20
CA SER A 3 0.84 -39.63 -8.87
C SER A 3 -0.21 -39.29 -7.80
N ASN A 4 0.22 -39.20 -6.54
CA ASN A 4 -0.55 -38.51 -5.51
C ASN A 4 -0.66 -37.03 -5.93
N GLN A 5 -1.63 -36.73 -6.77
CA GLN A 5 -2.11 -35.36 -6.95
C GLN A 5 -2.82 -35.01 -5.65
N THR A 6 -2.10 -34.40 -4.72
CA THR A 6 -2.72 -33.69 -3.60
C THR A 6 -3.62 -32.65 -4.23
N GLN A 7 -4.93 -32.89 -4.24
CA GLN A 7 -5.90 -31.88 -4.63
C GLN A 7 -5.75 -30.72 -3.65
N GLU A 8 -5.10 -29.65 -4.10
CA GLU A 8 -5.00 -28.42 -3.31
C GLU A 8 -6.42 -27.91 -3.09
N LYS A 9 -6.82 -27.79 -1.83
CA LYS A 9 -8.14 -27.26 -1.48
C LYS A 9 -8.11 -25.74 -1.59
N PRO A 10 -9.16 -25.10 -2.13
CA PRO A 10 -9.30 -23.65 -2.11
C PRO A 10 -9.21 -23.10 -0.68
N ILE A 11 -8.41 -22.05 -0.50
CA ILE A 11 -8.30 -21.30 0.75
C ILE A 11 -9.13 -20.03 0.60
N HIS A 12 -10.10 -19.86 1.48
CA HIS A 12 -10.86 -18.61 1.61
C HIS A 12 -10.17 -17.70 2.64
N HIS A 13 -9.58 -16.61 2.17
CA HIS A 13 -8.97 -15.62 3.05
C HIS A 13 -10.08 -14.77 3.67
N LYS A 14 -9.98 -14.50 4.98
CA LYS A 14 -10.90 -13.56 5.64
C LYS A 14 -10.87 -12.22 4.91
N GLY A 15 -12.02 -11.54 4.88
CA GLY A 15 -12.13 -10.19 4.34
C GLY A 15 -11.02 -9.29 4.87
N THR A 16 -10.19 -8.76 3.98
CA THR A 16 -9.05 -7.91 4.33
C THR A 16 -9.10 -6.60 3.56
N ARG A 17 -8.50 -5.54 4.10
CA ARG A 17 -8.26 -4.31 3.33
C ARG A 17 -7.08 -4.49 2.39
N SER A 18 -6.99 -3.63 1.38
CA SER A 18 -5.76 -3.54 0.59
C SER A 18 -4.59 -3.09 1.48
N PRO A 19 -3.35 -3.49 1.18
CA PRO A 19 -2.20 -2.90 1.85
C PRO A 19 -2.03 -1.44 1.43
N LEU A 20 -1.38 -0.68 2.30
CA LEU A 20 -0.95 0.68 1.99
C LEU A 20 0.21 0.62 1.00
N GLN A 21 0.28 1.58 0.08
CA GLN A 21 1.39 1.78 -0.84
C GLN A 21 1.92 3.22 -0.69
N CYS A 22 3.22 3.33 -0.46
CA CYS A 22 3.90 4.61 -0.40
C CYS A 22 3.93 5.25 -1.79
N ALA A 23 3.42 6.47 -1.92
CA ALA A 23 3.40 7.23 -3.18
C ALA A 23 4.82 7.54 -3.70
N HIS A 24 5.80 7.63 -2.80
CA HIS A 24 7.17 8.00 -3.15
C HIS A 24 8.04 6.80 -3.54
N CYS A 25 8.10 5.75 -2.71
CA CYS A 25 9.00 4.61 -2.90
C CYS A 25 8.31 3.28 -3.26
N LEU A 26 6.99 3.27 -3.41
CA LEU A 26 6.17 2.09 -3.74
C LEU A 26 6.26 0.92 -2.75
N LEU A 27 6.80 1.13 -1.55
CA LEU A 27 6.73 0.17 -0.46
C LEU A 27 5.26 -0.10 -0.12
N MET A 28 4.92 -1.38 0.06
CA MET A 28 3.61 -1.87 0.44
C MET A 28 3.66 -2.57 1.79
N TRP A 29 2.72 -2.26 2.68
CA TRP A 29 2.65 -2.85 4.01
C TRP A 29 1.23 -2.91 4.56
N TYR A 30 1.00 -3.86 5.46
CA TYR A 30 -0.08 -3.75 6.44
C TYR A 30 0.44 -3.07 7.69
N GLY A 31 -0.30 -2.08 8.18
CA GLY A 31 0.01 -1.32 9.38
C GLY A 31 -0.89 -0.10 9.50
N THR A 32 -0.61 0.72 10.51
CA THR A 32 -1.23 2.02 10.66
C THR A 32 -0.59 3.04 9.71
N PHE A 33 -1.36 4.05 9.36
CA PHE A 33 -0.88 5.27 8.75
C PHE A 33 -1.54 6.43 9.48
N SER A 34 -0.80 7.52 9.64
CA SER A 34 -1.38 8.79 10.07
C SER A 34 -1.96 9.49 8.86
N ARG A 35 -3.21 9.95 8.96
CA ARG A 35 -3.75 10.95 8.06
C ARG A 35 -3.34 12.30 8.62
N ASP A 36 -2.21 12.82 8.16
CA ASP A 36 -1.82 14.19 8.48
C ASP A 36 -2.38 15.11 7.39
N ASP A 37 -3.12 16.15 7.75
CA ASP A 37 -3.76 17.06 6.79
C ASP A 37 -2.74 17.73 5.85
N TRP A 38 -1.52 17.95 6.35
CA TRP A 38 -0.42 18.52 5.56
C TRP A 38 0.12 17.55 4.49
N LEU A 39 -0.18 16.26 4.57
CA LEU A 39 0.19 15.29 3.53
C LEU A 39 -0.76 15.31 2.32
N GLY A 40 -1.89 16.02 2.38
CA GLY A 40 -2.81 16.16 1.25
C GLY A 40 -3.32 14.80 0.73
N ASN A 41 -3.71 13.90 1.62
CA ASN A 41 -4.15 12.52 1.32
C ASN A 41 -3.10 11.62 0.68
N VAL A 42 -1.82 11.98 0.71
CA VAL A 42 -0.73 11.12 0.25
C VAL A 42 -0.41 10.06 1.30
N THR A 43 -0.28 8.80 0.86
CA THR A 43 0.23 7.71 1.70
C THR A 43 1.76 7.64 1.59
N LEU A 44 2.47 7.80 2.71
CA LEU A 44 3.93 7.66 2.78
C LEU A 44 4.31 6.59 3.82
N CYS A 45 5.35 5.80 3.53
CA CYS A 45 5.98 4.98 4.55
C CYS A 45 6.76 5.86 5.54
N THR A 46 7.02 5.37 6.75
CA THR A 46 7.69 6.15 7.82
C THR A 46 8.99 6.82 7.35
N ALA A 47 9.83 6.11 6.59
CA ALA A 47 11.07 6.69 6.08
C ALA A 47 10.83 7.85 5.10
N CYS A 48 9.83 7.73 4.22
CA CYS A 48 9.47 8.80 3.27
C CYS A 48 8.74 9.95 3.96
N HIS A 49 7.93 9.67 4.99
CA HIS A 49 7.27 10.69 5.80
C HIS A 49 8.29 11.60 6.48
N ASN A 50 9.28 11.02 7.18
CA ASN A 50 10.34 11.77 7.84
C ASN A 50 11.17 12.61 6.84
N ALA A 51 11.49 12.03 5.67
CA ALA A 51 12.24 12.74 4.63
C ALA A 51 11.43 13.90 4.02
N ALA A 52 10.12 13.69 3.77
CA ALA A 52 9.22 14.73 3.30
C ALA A 52 9.08 15.87 4.31
N TYR A 53 8.96 15.55 5.60
CA TYR A 53 8.94 16.53 6.68
C TYR A 53 10.20 17.40 6.65
N ASN A 54 11.37 16.77 6.54
CA ASN A 54 12.64 17.49 6.43
C ASN A 54 12.69 18.41 5.20
N TYR A 55 12.25 17.90 4.04
CA TYR A 55 12.19 18.68 2.82
C TYR A 55 11.29 19.91 2.94
N VAL A 56 10.05 19.71 3.37
CA VAL A 56 9.04 20.79 3.43
C VAL A 56 9.39 21.84 4.48
N PHE A 57 9.70 21.43 5.71
CA PHE A 57 9.78 22.37 6.82
C PHE A 57 11.19 22.95 7.03
N TYR A 58 12.25 22.23 6.63
CA TYR A 58 13.62 22.72 6.80
C TYR A 58 14.22 23.21 5.49
N HIS A 59 14.07 22.47 4.39
CA HIS A 59 14.68 22.89 3.11
C HIS A 59 13.86 23.95 2.38
N GLN A 60 12.53 23.79 2.32
CA GLN A 60 11.63 24.80 1.74
C GLN A 60 11.27 25.91 2.74
N ASN A 61 11.66 25.77 4.01
CA ASN A 61 11.42 26.73 5.09
C ASN A 61 9.93 27.12 5.22
N LEU A 62 9.03 26.16 4.98
CA LEU A 62 7.59 26.35 5.17
C LEU A 62 7.24 26.15 6.64
N GLN A 63 6.17 26.80 7.09
CA GLN A 63 5.62 26.60 8.43
C GLN A 63 4.28 25.89 8.30
N LEU A 64 3.92 25.02 9.24
CA LEU A 64 2.62 24.35 9.20
C LEU A 64 1.51 25.31 9.65
N ARG A 65 0.89 26.01 8.71
CA ARG A 65 -0.24 26.93 8.92
C ARG A 65 -1.27 26.80 7.78
N GLN A 66 -2.51 27.22 8.04
CA GLN A 66 -3.61 27.09 7.08
C GLN A 66 -3.35 27.83 5.76
N ASP A 67 -2.76 29.03 5.81
CA ASP A 67 -2.38 29.84 4.65
C ASP A 67 -1.29 29.20 3.79
N THR A 68 -0.43 28.41 4.41
CA THR A 68 0.70 27.73 3.76
C THR A 68 0.41 26.30 3.33
N LEU A 69 -0.74 25.72 3.70
CA LEU A 69 -1.09 24.33 3.33
C LEU A 69 -1.01 24.09 1.81
N PRO A 70 -1.51 24.98 0.93
CA PRO A 70 -1.38 24.78 -0.51
C PRO A 70 0.09 24.72 -0.98
N LEU A 71 0.96 25.54 -0.39
CA LEU A 71 2.39 25.55 -0.68
C LEU A 71 3.07 24.29 -0.18
N ILE A 72 2.68 23.80 1.01
CA ILE A 72 3.16 22.53 1.56
C ILE A 72 2.75 21.37 0.65
N HIS A 73 1.49 21.32 0.23
CA HIS A 73 1.00 20.29 -0.69
C HIS A 73 1.75 20.34 -2.02
N GLN A 74 1.97 21.54 -2.58
CA GLN A 74 2.74 21.70 -3.81
C GLN A 74 4.20 21.23 -3.65
N ALA A 75 4.86 21.62 -2.56
CA ALA A 75 6.23 21.21 -2.28
C ALA A 75 6.34 19.69 -2.10
N LEU A 76 5.38 19.09 -1.40
CA LEU A 76 5.30 17.64 -1.22
C LEU A 76 5.10 16.91 -2.54
N GLN A 77 4.17 17.36 -3.40
CA GLN A 77 3.97 16.75 -4.72
C GLN A 77 5.21 16.87 -5.60
N THR A 78 5.89 18.02 -5.56
CA THR A 78 7.16 18.23 -6.26
C THR A 78 8.21 17.25 -5.79
N TRP A 79 8.35 17.07 -4.48
CA TRP A 79 9.29 16.12 -3.88
C TRP A 79 8.97 14.66 -4.25
N ILE A 80 7.69 14.27 -4.24
CA ILE A 80 7.27 12.91 -4.63
C ILE A 80 7.59 12.62 -6.10
N ALA A 81 7.38 13.62 -6.97
CA ALA A 81 7.63 13.51 -8.39
C ALA A 81 9.12 13.47 -8.73
N ASP A 82 9.97 14.12 -7.93
CA ASP A 82 11.41 14.22 -8.17
C ASP A 82 12.10 12.85 -8.02
N ALA A 83 12.55 12.30 -9.15
CA ALA A 83 13.23 11.01 -9.19
C ALA A 83 14.61 11.03 -8.51
N ASN A 84 15.26 12.19 -8.42
CA ASN A 84 16.55 12.34 -7.72
C ASN A 84 16.38 12.37 -6.20
N GLN A 85 15.18 12.74 -5.74
CA GLN A 85 14.79 12.74 -4.33
C GLN A 85 14.20 11.41 -3.88
N LYS A 86 14.20 10.38 -4.74
CA LYS A 86 13.89 8.99 -4.39
C LYS A 86 15.17 8.28 -3.93
N PRO A 87 15.55 8.32 -2.63
CA PRO A 87 16.65 7.49 -2.13
C PRO A 87 16.34 5.99 -2.23
N PHE A 88 15.10 5.60 -2.55
CA PHE A 88 14.64 4.21 -2.50
C PHE A 88 13.67 3.83 -3.64
N PRO A 89 14.03 3.87 -4.93
CA PRO A 89 13.26 3.11 -5.91
C PRO A 89 13.37 1.63 -5.52
N ARG A 90 12.32 1.10 -4.87
CA ARG A 90 12.32 -0.30 -4.45
C ARG A 90 12.09 -1.17 -5.69
N PRO A 91 13.03 -2.07 -6.00
CA PRO A 91 12.81 -3.00 -7.09
C PRO A 91 11.61 -3.91 -6.70
N PRO A 92 10.86 -4.45 -7.67
CA PRO A 92 9.58 -5.14 -7.43
C PRO A 92 9.55 -6.16 -6.29
N GLU A 93 10.68 -6.78 -6.01
CA GLU A 93 10.93 -7.81 -5.01
C GLU A 93 10.95 -7.23 -3.60
N GLN A 94 11.43 -6.00 -3.45
CA GLN A 94 11.54 -5.28 -2.18
C GLN A 94 10.33 -4.36 -1.90
N ARG A 95 9.37 -4.28 -2.83
CA ARG A 95 8.16 -3.47 -2.66
C ARG A 95 7.25 -3.99 -1.57
N PHE A 96 7.34 -5.26 -1.18
CA PHE A 96 6.42 -5.83 -0.21
C PHE A 96 7.09 -6.08 1.13
N HIS A 97 6.69 -5.31 2.16
CA HIS A 97 7.07 -5.59 3.54
C HIS A 97 6.60 -6.99 3.96
N ARG A 98 7.34 -7.65 4.88
CA ARG A 98 7.04 -9.00 5.38
C ARG A 98 5.61 -9.19 5.91
N SER A 99 4.95 -8.11 6.32
CA SER A 99 3.55 -8.17 6.79
C SER A 99 2.54 -8.45 5.67
N VAL A 100 2.88 -8.21 4.40
CA VAL A 100 2.00 -8.54 3.27
C VAL A 100 2.16 -10.03 2.92
N PRO A 101 1.12 -10.87 3.07
CA PRO A 101 1.23 -12.31 2.81
C PRO A 101 1.36 -12.60 1.31
N ALA A 102 1.98 -13.73 0.97
CA ALA A 102 2.35 -14.06 -0.42
C ALA A 102 1.16 -14.06 -1.39
N TRP A 103 0.01 -14.63 -1.00
CA TRP A 103 -1.23 -14.57 -1.79
C TRP A 103 -1.68 -13.13 -2.10
N MET A 104 -1.52 -12.18 -1.17
CA MET A 104 -1.89 -10.77 -1.39
C MET A 104 -0.89 -10.09 -2.34
N ARG A 105 0.40 -10.41 -2.22
CA ARG A 105 1.42 -9.96 -3.18
C ARG A 105 1.08 -10.42 -4.59
N ASN A 106 0.65 -11.69 -4.72
CA ASN A 106 0.23 -12.24 -6.00
C ASN A 106 -1.02 -11.52 -6.52
N ALA A 107 -2.05 -11.34 -5.69
CA ALA A 107 -3.27 -10.61 -6.03
C ALA A 107 -3.00 -9.22 -6.62
N ILE A 108 -2.03 -8.50 -6.03
CA ILE A 108 -1.59 -7.17 -6.49
C ILE A 108 -0.81 -7.29 -7.80
N ARG A 109 0.09 -8.26 -7.93
CA ARG A 109 0.87 -8.49 -9.16
C ARG A 109 -0.01 -8.79 -10.37
N ILE A 110 -1.11 -9.50 -10.18
CA ILE A 110 -2.09 -9.79 -11.23
C ILE A 110 -3.21 -8.73 -11.32
N SER A 111 -3.03 -7.58 -10.66
CA SER A 111 -3.96 -6.44 -10.69
C SER A 111 -5.39 -6.75 -10.23
N LYS A 112 -5.57 -7.76 -9.37
CA LYS A 112 -6.86 -8.09 -8.75
C LYS A 112 -7.11 -7.34 -7.44
N VAL A 113 -6.05 -6.86 -6.79
CA VAL A 113 -6.14 -5.98 -5.62
C VAL A 113 -5.41 -4.68 -5.93
N THR A 114 -6.07 -3.55 -5.68
CA THR A 114 -5.47 -2.23 -5.80
C THR A 114 -4.99 -1.76 -4.43
N PRO A 115 -3.70 -1.45 -4.24
CA PRO A 115 -3.21 -0.85 -2.99
C PRO A 115 -3.85 0.51 -2.70
N ASN A 116 -3.87 0.93 -1.43
CA ASN A 116 -4.55 2.15 -0.94
C ASN A 116 -6.06 2.22 -1.21
N ASP A 117 -6.65 1.16 -1.74
CA ASP A 117 -8.09 1.08 -1.93
C ASP A 117 -8.78 0.95 -0.57
N GLU A 118 -9.82 1.76 -0.37
CA GLU A 118 -10.58 1.78 0.88
C GLU A 118 -11.51 0.56 1.02
N ARG A 119 -11.80 -0.14 -0.09
CA ARG A 119 -12.65 -1.34 -0.15
C ARG A 119 -12.04 -2.54 0.57
N TRP A 120 -12.92 -3.46 0.93
CA TRP A 120 -12.60 -4.78 1.47
C TRP A 120 -12.53 -5.81 0.36
N TYR A 121 -11.62 -6.76 0.51
CA TYR A 121 -11.36 -7.82 -0.45
C TYR A 121 -11.59 -9.18 0.20
N LEU A 122 -12.41 -10.02 -0.44
CA LEU A 122 -12.47 -11.45 -0.17
C LEU A 122 -11.69 -12.14 -1.28
N VAL A 123 -10.67 -12.91 -0.91
CA VAL A 123 -9.74 -13.54 -1.87
C VAL A 123 -9.81 -15.04 -1.66
N GLU A 124 -9.87 -15.77 -2.77
CA GLU A 124 -9.72 -17.22 -2.80
C GLU A 124 -8.41 -17.57 -3.50
N SER A 125 -7.68 -18.55 -2.97
CA SER A 125 -6.43 -19.01 -3.57
C SER A 125 -6.23 -20.52 -3.49
N LEU A 126 -5.39 -21.04 -4.38
CA LEU A 126 -4.76 -22.36 -4.28
C LEU A 126 -3.28 -22.14 -3.96
N GLY A 127 -2.90 -22.40 -2.71
CA GLY A 127 -1.62 -21.92 -2.17
C GLY A 127 -1.54 -20.40 -2.25
N ASP A 128 -0.53 -19.88 -2.94
CA ASP A 128 -0.35 -18.44 -3.20
C ASP A 128 -1.02 -17.96 -4.50
N THR A 129 -1.57 -18.88 -5.30
CA THR A 129 -2.20 -18.57 -6.58
C THR A 129 -3.62 -18.09 -6.37
N VAL A 130 -3.88 -16.82 -6.66
CA VAL A 130 -5.21 -16.22 -6.51
C VAL A 130 -6.11 -16.71 -7.63
N THR A 131 -7.25 -17.30 -7.26
CA THR A 131 -8.24 -17.84 -8.21
C THR A 131 -9.45 -16.93 -8.34
N SER A 132 -9.84 -16.23 -7.27
CA SER A 132 -10.99 -15.32 -7.25
C SER A 132 -10.77 -14.16 -6.29
N VAL A 133 -11.33 -12.99 -6.63
CA VAL A 133 -11.33 -11.79 -5.78
C VAL A 133 -12.68 -11.11 -5.89
N GLN A 134 -13.30 -10.83 -4.76
CA GLN A 134 -14.53 -10.05 -4.64
C GLN A 134 -14.25 -8.78 -3.82
N THR A 135 -14.91 -7.67 -4.17
CA THR A 135 -14.73 -6.37 -3.51
C THR A 135 -16.01 -5.90 -2.84
N PHE A 136 -15.89 -5.33 -1.65
CA PHE A 136 -17.01 -4.86 -0.83
C PHE A 136 -16.69 -3.47 -0.27
N GLU A 137 -17.71 -2.63 -0.08
CA GLU A 137 -17.54 -1.32 0.56
C GLU A 137 -17.36 -1.43 2.08
N HIS A 138 -17.86 -2.52 2.66
CA HIS A 138 -17.84 -2.81 4.09
C HIS A 138 -17.24 -4.20 4.35
N PRO A 139 -16.77 -4.48 5.58
CA PRO A 139 -16.22 -5.78 5.91
C PRO A 139 -17.27 -6.86 5.62
N PRO A 140 -16.98 -7.87 4.78
CA PRO A 140 -17.94 -8.91 4.48
C PRO A 140 -18.22 -9.73 5.74
N THR A 141 -19.50 -9.89 6.09
CA THR A 141 -19.95 -10.85 7.11
C THR A 141 -19.75 -12.26 6.58
N VAL A 142 -18.66 -12.90 7.00
CA VAL A 142 -18.44 -14.33 6.72
C VAL A 142 -19.32 -15.12 7.69
N HIS A 143 -20.52 -15.50 7.24
CA HIS A 143 -21.32 -16.51 7.93
C HIS A 143 -20.57 -17.85 7.81
N ARG A 144 -20.17 -18.40 8.96
CA ARG A 144 -19.54 -19.72 9.06
C ARG A 144 -20.57 -20.83 8.87
#